data_AF-A0A7H4MTY0-F1
#
_entry.id   AF-A0A7H4MTY0-F1
#
_cell.length_a   1.000
_cell.length_b   1.000
_cell.length_c   1.000
_cell.angle_alpha   90.00
_cell.angle_beta   90.00
_cell.angle_gamma   90.00
#
_symmetry.space_group_name_H-M   'P 1'
#
loop_
_entity.id
_entity.type
_entity.pdbx_description
1 polymer ?
#
loop_
_entity_poly.entity_id
_entity_poly.type
_entity_poly.pdbx_seq_one_letter_code
_entity_poly.pdbx_strand_id
1 'polypeptide(L)'
;MAEKSDYDFVGAYHHDERGGLLHVADHHVSPGKKQWSWGYGDFGQAWDRNLTDENGPYIELMTGVYTDNQPDFTWLAPYEEKVFVQNFLPYSELGMVQNANTQLALKLVRETEQLQLGVYAIAPLENIVVELSAEKQPLYETQLTLKPGESWQHTLPENDARRLTIKVKTADNQPLLDYQEHITQQTPLPEPACAPAMPEEIHNGDELYFIGQHLEQYNHASRYAADYYRRAIALDPQDYRNNVALGTLAFNCADWGLAEQCARAALLRAIV
;
A
#
# COMPACT_ATOMS: atom_id res chain seq x y z
N MET A 1 4.51 -9.42 -6.29
CA MET A 1 4.27 -7.96 -6.22
C MET A 1 3.85 -7.61 -4.81
N ALA A 2 4.21 -6.42 -4.30
CA ALA A 2 3.86 -5.98 -2.95
C ALA A 2 2.34 -5.83 -2.74
N GLU A 3 1.57 -5.68 -3.83
CA GLU A 3 0.10 -5.59 -3.88
C GLU A 3 -0.63 -6.68 -3.08
N LYS A 4 -0.09 -7.91 -3.00
CA LYS A 4 -0.71 -9.05 -2.30
C LYS A 4 0.16 -9.59 -1.16
N SER A 5 0.85 -8.69 -0.47
CA SER A 5 1.75 -9.05 0.62
C SER A 5 0.95 -9.26 1.92
N ASP A 6 1.02 -10.46 2.48
CA ASP A 6 0.43 -10.83 3.80
C ASP A 6 1.21 -10.27 5.01
N TYR A 7 2.18 -9.38 4.78
CA TYR A 7 3.06 -8.86 5.81
C TYR A 7 2.69 -7.44 6.20
N ASP A 8 2.90 -7.06 7.46
CA ASP A 8 2.70 -5.70 7.96
C ASP A 8 3.84 -4.74 7.60
N PHE A 9 4.77 -5.13 6.72
CA PHE A 9 5.94 -4.31 6.39
C PHE A 9 6.20 -4.19 4.89
N VAL A 10 6.91 -3.13 4.52
CA VAL A 10 7.64 -2.98 3.26
C VAL A 10 8.90 -2.17 3.54
N GLY A 11 9.98 -2.39 2.80
CA GLY A 11 11.24 -1.70 3.07
C GLY A 11 12.11 -1.49 1.85
N ALA A 12 13.07 -0.58 2.00
CA ALA A 12 14.12 -0.31 1.04
C ALA A 12 15.47 -0.30 1.76
N TYR A 13 16.52 -0.76 1.07
CA TYR A 13 17.88 -0.81 1.60
C TYR A 13 18.87 -0.27 0.59
N HIS A 14 19.78 0.58 1.06
CA HIS A 14 20.91 1.08 0.30
C HIS A 14 22.17 0.28 0.69
N HIS A 15 22.72 -0.48 -0.25
CA HIS A 15 23.84 -1.38 0.04
C HIS A 15 25.13 -0.64 0.40
N ASP A 16 25.50 0.44 -0.31
CA ASP A 16 26.76 1.14 -0.05
C ASP A 16 26.75 1.90 1.29
N GLU A 17 25.66 2.62 1.57
CA GLU A 17 25.43 3.29 2.86
C GLU A 17 25.09 2.32 4.01
N ARG A 18 24.84 1.05 3.71
CA ARG A 18 24.43 0.00 4.66
C ARG A 18 23.27 0.43 5.57
N GLY A 19 22.33 1.19 5.01
CA GLY A 19 21.19 1.76 5.71
C GLY A 19 19.91 1.59 4.90
N GLY A 20 18.77 1.55 5.59
CA GLY A 20 17.47 1.38 4.96
C GLY A 20 16.33 1.97 5.77
N LEU A 21 15.15 1.93 5.17
CA LEU A 21 13.90 2.38 5.75
C LEU A 21 12.89 1.25 5.68
N LEU A 22 12.26 0.96 6.81
CA LEU A 22 11.09 0.09 6.90
C LEU A 22 9.85 0.96 7.11
N HIS A 23 8.78 0.60 6.42
CA HIS A 23 7.43 0.96 6.80
C HIS A 23 6.78 -0.24 7.48
N VAL A 24 6.14 -0.01 8.63
CA VAL A 24 5.37 -1.02 9.36
C VAL A 24 3.99 -0.47 9.72
N ALA A 25 2.94 -1.16 9.27
CA ALA A 25 1.54 -0.86 9.57
C ALA A 25 0.67 -2.10 9.37
N ASP A 26 -0.48 -2.17 10.06
CA ASP A 26 -1.47 -3.24 9.85
C ASP A 26 -1.90 -3.27 8.37
N HIS A 27 -1.61 -4.36 7.67
CA HIS A 27 -1.89 -4.50 6.25
C HIS A 27 -3.39 -4.52 5.92
N HIS A 28 -4.28 -4.72 6.90
CA HIS A 28 -5.73 -4.58 6.70
C HIS A 28 -6.17 -3.12 6.63
N VAL A 29 -5.38 -2.20 7.19
CA VAL A 29 -5.64 -0.75 7.18
C VAL A 29 -4.76 -0.04 6.17
N SER A 30 -3.50 -0.45 6.03
CA SER A 30 -2.48 0.12 5.14
C SER A 30 -2.04 -0.89 4.05
N PRO A 31 -2.95 -1.39 3.20
CA PRO A 31 -2.59 -2.41 2.20
C PRO A 31 -1.71 -1.86 1.08
N GLY A 32 -1.80 -0.56 0.77
CA GLY A 32 -1.11 0.06 -0.35
C GLY A 32 0.41 0.08 -0.13
N LYS A 33 1.16 -0.60 -1.01
CA LYS A 33 2.62 -0.64 -1.02
C LYS A 33 3.14 -0.39 -2.43
N LYS A 34 3.83 0.73 -2.63
CA LYS A 34 4.33 1.16 -3.93
C LYS A 34 5.80 1.55 -3.83
N GLN A 35 6.55 1.14 -4.84
CA GLN A 35 7.91 1.60 -5.06
C GLN A 35 7.95 2.35 -6.38
N TRP A 36 8.61 3.50 -6.39
CA TRP A 36 8.83 4.28 -7.59
C TRP A 36 10.31 4.61 -7.74
N SER A 37 10.77 4.61 -8.99
CA SER A 37 12.11 5.03 -9.36
C SER A 37 12.06 5.62 -10.76
N TRP A 38 12.91 6.59 -11.03
CA TRP A 38 13.13 7.13 -12.37
C TRP A 38 13.88 6.15 -13.29
N GLY A 39 14.43 5.06 -12.73
CA GLY A 39 15.36 4.19 -13.41
C GLY A 39 16.73 4.85 -13.63
N TYR A 40 17.67 4.11 -14.21
CA TYR A 40 19.06 4.58 -14.39
C TYR A 40 19.41 4.98 -15.84
N GLY A 41 18.41 5.08 -16.72
CA GLY A 41 18.61 5.53 -18.10
C GLY A 41 18.73 7.06 -18.20
N ASP A 42 18.93 7.57 -19.43
CA ASP A 42 19.08 9.00 -19.71
C ASP A 42 17.95 9.86 -19.11
N PHE A 43 16.72 9.34 -19.15
CA PHE A 43 15.55 9.99 -18.55
C PHE A 43 15.68 10.15 -17.04
N GLY A 44 16.10 9.09 -16.32
CA GLY A 44 16.26 9.14 -14.88
C GLY A 44 17.43 10.02 -14.45
N GLN A 45 18.57 9.89 -15.14
CA GLN A 45 19.72 10.77 -14.89
C GLN A 45 19.42 12.24 -15.20
N ALA A 46 18.52 12.53 -16.15
CA ALA A 46 18.04 13.89 -16.36
C ALA A 46 17.26 14.42 -15.17
N TRP A 47 16.39 13.60 -14.55
CA TRP A 47 15.69 13.97 -13.33
C TRP A 47 16.62 14.12 -12.13
N ASP A 48 17.64 13.26 -11.98
CA ASP A 48 18.62 13.38 -10.89
C ASP A 48 19.29 14.76 -10.90
N ARG A 49 19.66 15.27 -12.09
CA ARG A 49 20.23 16.62 -12.27
C ARG A 49 19.26 17.77 -12.01
N ASN A 50 17.95 17.52 -12.08
CA ASN A 50 16.93 18.54 -11.84
C ASN A 50 16.46 18.54 -10.38
N LEU A 51 16.59 17.42 -9.67
CA LEU A 51 16.04 17.24 -8.32
C LEU A 51 17.11 17.24 -7.24
N THR A 52 18.37 16.99 -7.59
CA THR A 52 19.49 16.93 -6.64
C THR A 52 20.72 17.64 -7.21
N ASP A 53 21.51 18.25 -6.33
CA ASP A 53 22.83 18.78 -6.71
C ASP A 53 23.88 17.66 -6.78
N GLU A 54 24.06 16.93 -5.66
CA GLU A 54 25.14 15.95 -5.49
C GLU A 54 24.67 14.58 -4.97
N ASN A 55 23.40 14.43 -4.54
CA ASN A 55 22.91 13.22 -3.89
C ASN A 55 22.49 12.09 -4.85
N GLY A 56 22.46 12.37 -6.15
CA GLY A 56 22.28 11.36 -7.20
C GLY A 56 20.87 10.73 -7.22
N PRO A 57 20.74 9.51 -7.73
CA PRO A 57 19.44 8.87 -7.91
C PRO A 57 18.78 8.53 -6.58
N TYR A 58 17.45 8.61 -6.56
CA TYR A 58 16.64 8.21 -5.41
C TYR A 58 15.51 7.28 -5.82
N ILE A 59 14.95 6.60 -4.82
CA ILE A 59 13.72 5.81 -4.95
C ILE A 59 12.70 6.31 -3.93
N GLU A 60 11.43 6.16 -4.26
CA GLU A 60 10.33 6.49 -3.36
C GLU A 60 9.66 5.21 -2.90
N LEU A 61 9.59 5.05 -1.57
CA LEU A 61 8.73 4.08 -0.93
C LEU A 61 7.44 4.78 -0.51
N MET A 62 6.34 4.41 -1.13
CA MET A 62 5.02 5.01 -0.93
C MET A 62 4.09 3.99 -0.30
N THR A 63 3.32 4.43 0.69
CA THR A 63 2.41 3.57 1.46
C THR A 63 1.04 4.21 1.54
N GLY A 64 0.00 3.43 1.26
CA GLY A 64 -1.39 3.88 1.20
C GLY A 64 -2.27 3.18 2.23
N VAL A 65 -3.31 3.88 2.68
CA VAL A 65 -4.33 3.37 3.61
C VAL A 65 -5.68 3.21 2.92
N TYR A 66 -6.46 2.23 3.35
CA TYR A 66 -7.81 1.88 2.91
C TYR A 66 -7.97 1.43 1.44
N THR A 67 -6.98 1.67 0.59
CA THR A 67 -6.92 1.17 -0.79
C THR A 67 -5.56 0.55 -1.09
N ASP A 68 -5.57 -0.54 -1.86
CA ASP A 68 -4.37 -1.26 -2.31
C ASP A 68 -3.71 -0.62 -3.55
N ASN A 69 -4.49 0.14 -4.33
CA ASN A 69 -4.04 0.84 -5.52
C ASN A 69 -4.69 2.23 -5.68
N GLN A 70 -4.04 3.11 -6.44
CA GLN A 70 -4.49 4.49 -6.64
C GLN A 70 -5.68 4.55 -7.62
N PRO A 71 -6.67 5.44 -7.41
CA PRO A 71 -6.96 6.26 -6.22
C PRO A 71 -8.18 5.76 -5.40
N ASP A 72 -8.25 6.13 -4.12
CA ASP A 72 -9.44 5.97 -3.28
C ASP A 72 -10.43 7.12 -3.56
N PHE A 73 -11.63 6.76 -3.97
CA PHE A 73 -12.71 7.70 -4.30
C PHE A 73 -13.78 7.80 -3.21
N THR A 74 -13.56 7.17 -2.06
CA THR A 74 -14.49 7.27 -0.93
C THR A 74 -14.47 8.67 -0.31
N TRP A 75 -15.64 9.12 0.12
CA TRP A 75 -15.79 10.38 0.85
C TRP A 75 -15.64 10.12 2.35
N LEU A 76 -15.15 11.11 3.08
CA LEU A 76 -15.31 11.18 4.53
C LEU A 76 -16.68 11.82 4.82
N ALA A 77 -17.61 11.08 5.40
CA ALA A 77 -18.94 11.57 5.72
C ALA A 77 -18.89 12.67 6.80
N PRO A 78 -19.93 13.53 6.90
CA PRO A 78 -20.01 14.50 7.99
C PRO A 78 -19.89 13.81 9.35
N TYR A 79 -18.96 14.30 10.17
CA TYR A 79 -18.62 13.74 11.49
C TYR A 79 -17.98 12.33 11.47
N GLU A 80 -17.55 11.83 10.31
CA GLU A 80 -16.73 10.61 10.23
C GLU A 80 -15.27 10.92 10.58
N GLU A 81 -14.64 10.00 11.33
CA GLU A 81 -13.21 10.00 11.61
C GLU A 81 -12.61 8.67 11.14
N LYS A 82 -11.51 8.74 10.39
CA LYS A 82 -10.68 7.59 10.01
C LYS A 82 -9.31 7.75 10.69
N VAL A 83 -8.89 6.74 11.47
CA VAL A 83 -7.62 6.73 12.19
C VAL A 83 -6.76 5.56 11.71
N PHE A 84 -5.49 5.83 11.47
CA PHE A 84 -4.49 4.83 11.09
C PHE A 84 -3.12 5.18 11.68
N VAL A 85 -2.24 4.18 11.77
CA VAL A 85 -0.86 4.34 12.24
C VAL A 85 0.09 3.74 11.22
N GLN A 86 1.12 4.50 10.85
CA GLN A 86 2.21 4.06 10.00
C GLN A 86 3.53 4.38 10.67
N ASN A 87 4.40 3.39 10.81
CA ASN A 87 5.71 3.54 11.44
C ASN A 87 6.79 3.53 10.37
N PHE A 88 7.62 4.57 10.35
CA PHE A 88 8.77 4.69 9.46
C PHE A 88 10.03 4.51 10.30
N LEU A 89 10.69 3.36 10.12
CA LEU A 89 11.69 2.84 11.04
C LEU A 89 13.02 2.71 10.29
N PRO A 90 14.05 3.51 10.63
CA PRO A 90 15.36 3.33 10.04
C PRO A 90 15.96 2.01 10.52
N TYR A 91 16.75 1.37 9.67
CA TYR A 91 17.54 0.22 10.06
C TYR A 91 18.86 0.19 9.29
N SER A 92 19.83 -0.58 9.77
CA SER A 92 21.17 -0.61 9.20
C SER A 92 21.80 -1.99 9.32
N GLU A 93 22.85 -2.22 8.52
CA GLU A 93 23.77 -3.38 8.55
C GLU A 93 23.16 -4.76 8.26
N LEU A 94 21.85 -4.97 8.46
CA LEU A 94 21.20 -6.27 8.28
C LEU A 94 20.98 -6.65 6.80
N GLY A 95 20.88 -5.67 5.91
CA GLY A 95 20.62 -5.90 4.49
C GLY A 95 19.14 -6.17 4.18
N MET A 96 18.87 -7.07 3.24
CA MET A 96 17.50 -7.46 2.89
C MET A 96 16.85 -8.23 4.04
N VAL A 97 15.67 -7.77 4.48
CA VAL A 97 14.88 -8.39 5.56
C VAL A 97 13.66 -9.14 4.99
N GLN A 98 13.21 -10.16 5.71
CA GLN A 98 12.10 -11.03 5.28
C GLN A 98 10.82 -10.80 6.11
N ASN A 99 10.93 -10.29 7.33
CA ASN A 99 9.80 -9.81 8.12
C ASN A 99 10.23 -8.67 9.06
N ALA A 100 9.33 -7.79 9.44
CA ALA A 100 9.58 -6.74 10.42
C ALA A 100 8.30 -6.31 11.16
N ASN A 101 8.47 -5.83 12.39
CA ASN A 101 7.44 -5.12 13.13
C ASN A 101 8.06 -3.91 13.87
N THR A 102 7.34 -3.29 14.80
CA THR A 102 7.86 -2.14 15.57
C THR A 102 8.91 -2.50 16.63
N GLN A 103 9.19 -3.78 16.84
CA GLN A 103 10.18 -4.26 17.81
C GLN A 103 11.46 -4.75 17.15
N LEU A 104 11.37 -5.48 16.05
CA LEU A 104 12.53 -6.05 15.37
C LEU A 104 12.31 -6.27 13.87
N ALA A 105 13.42 -6.37 13.14
CA ALA A 105 13.45 -6.86 11.77
C ALA A 105 14.24 -8.17 11.69
N LEU A 106 13.82 -9.05 10.79
CA LEU A 106 14.26 -10.44 10.71
C LEU A 106 14.84 -10.76 9.34
N LYS A 107 15.98 -11.45 9.35
CA LYS A 107 16.63 -11.98 8.16
C LYS A 107 16.71 -13.50 8.20
N LEU A 108 16.30 -14.12 7.11
CA LEU A 108 16.55 -15.50 6.73
C LEU A 108 16.70 -15.54 5.20
N VAL A 109 17.95 -15.53 4.74
CA VAL A 109 18.28 -15.61 3.32
C VAL A 109 19.03 -16.89 3.06
N ARG A 110 18.60 -17.60 2.03
CA ARG A 110 19.21 -18.81 1.53
C ARG A 110 20.08 -18.51 0.31
N GLU A 111 21.36 -18.84 0.41
CA GLU A 111 22.32 -18.80 -0.69
C GLU A 111 22.86 -20.21 -0.98
N THR A 112 23.59 -20.39 -2.09
CA THR A 112 24.01 -21.71 -2.58
C THR A 112 24.74 -22.59 -1.55
N GLU A 113 25.52 -21.99 -0.65
CA GLU A 113 26.34 -22.73 0.33
C GLU A 113 26.04 -22.36 1.78
N GLN A 114 25.20 -21.34 2.02
CA GLN A 114 25.00 -20.80 3.35
C GLN A 114 23.59 -20.26 3.58
N LEU A 115 23.17 -20.36 4.84
CA LEU A 115 22.00 -19.68 5.41
C LEU A 115 22.48 -18.46 6.18
N GLN A 116 21.96 -17.30 5.83
CA GLN A 116 22.19 -16.06 6.56
C GLN A 116 20.99 -15.74 7.43
N LEU A 117 21.21 -15.74 8.74
CA LEU A 117 20.25 -15.36 9.75
C LEU A 117 20.58 -13.97 10.28
N GLY A 118 19.56 -13.24 10.72
CA GLY A 118 19.81 -12.07 11.51
C GLY A 118 18.58 -11.44 12.15
N VAL A 119 18.84 -10.63 13.16
CA VAL A 119 17.87 -9.87 13.93
C VAL A 119 18.40 -8.45 14.09
N TYR A 120 17.58 -7.46 13.77
CA TYR A 120 17.86 -6.05 14.05
C TYR A 120 16.87 -5.54 15.09
N ALA A 121 17.36 -4.90 16.15
CA ALA A 121 16.53 -4.36 17.21
C ALA A 121 16.05 -2.94 16.87
N ILE A 122 14.73 -2.78 16.73
CA ILE A 122 14.08 -1.47 16.56
C ILE A 122 13.68 -0.92 17.94
N ALA A 123 13.20 -1.80 18.82
CA ALA A 123 12.97 -1.55 20.24
C ALA A 123 13.92 -2.42 21.08
N PRO A 124 14.05 -2.18 22.40
CA PRO A 124 14.86 -3.05 23.26
C PRO A 124 14.39 -4.51 23.22
N LEU A 125 15.31 -5.43 23.00
CA LEU A 125 15.07 -6.88 23.01
C LEU A 125 15.87 -7.50 24.14
N GLU A 126 15.19 -8.00 25.17
CA GLU A 126 15.83 -8.58 26.36
C GLU A 126 15.62 -10.10 26.40
N ASN A 127 16.72 -10.84 26.48
CA ASN A 127 16.74 -12.31 26.60
C ASN A 127 15.80 -13.02 25.62
N ILE A 128 15.79 -12.56 24.36
CA ILE A 128 15.00 -13.20 23.31
C ILE A 128 15.65 -14.52 22.88
N VAL A 129 14.83 -15.46 22.44
CA VAL A 129 15.27 -16.72 21.84
C VAL A 129 15.01 -16.65 20.34
N VAL A 130 16.05 -16.93 19.55
CA VAL A 130 15.96 -17.05 18.09
C VAL A 130 16.09 -18.52 17.73
N GLU A 131 15.08 -19.06 17.06
CA GLU A 131 15.01 -20.47 16.67
C GLU A 131 14.90 -20.61 15.16
N LEU A 132 15.75 -21.44 14.56
CA LEU A 132 15.62 -21.90 13.19
C LEU A 132 15.13 -23.34 13.19
N SER A 133 14.15 -23.63 12.33
CA SER A 133 13.61 -24.98 12.16
C SER A 133 13.37 -25.32 10.69
N ALA A 134 13.49 -26.60 10.37
CA ALA A 134 13.06 -27.19 9.10
C ALA A 134 11.89 -28.13 9.38
N GLU A 135 10.73 -27.90 8.76
CA GLU A 135 9.56 -28.78 8.93
C GLU A 135 9.19 -29.06 10.41
N LYS A 136 9.35 -28.05 11.27
CA LYS A 136 9.17 -28.10 12.74
C LYS A 136 10.25 -28.86 13.52
N GLN A 137 11.29 -29.36 12.87
CA GLN A 137 12.48 -29.90 13.54
C GLN A 137 13.47 -28.75 13.82
N PRO A 138 13.93 -28.59 15.08
CA PRO A 138 14.88 -27.54 15.43
C PRO A 138 16.24 -27.80 14.78
N LEU A 139 16.84 -26.75 14.23
CA LEU A 139 18.16 -26.78 13.58
C LEU A 139 19.19 -25.93 14.32
N TYR A 140 18.76 -24.79 14.84
CA TYR A 140 19.62 -23.85 15.53
C TYR A 140 18.79 -23.05 16.53
N GLU A 141 19.39 -22.74 17.67
CA GLU A 141 18.81 -21.90 18.72
C GLU A 141 19.91 -21.04 19.33
N THR A 142 19.58 -19.78 19.62
CA THR A 142 20.44 -18.89 20.39
C THR A 142 19.64 -17.92 21.22
N GLN A 143 20.27 -17.39 22.28
CA GLN A 143 19.70 -16.35 23.14
C GLN A 143 20.44 -15.05 22.95
N LEU A 144 19.70 -13.95 22.82
CA LEU A 144 20.25 -12.63 22.51
C LEU A 144 19.63 -11.55 23.40
N THR A 145 20.40 -10.51 23.67
CA THR A 145 19.91 -9.23 24.17
C THR A 145 20.48 -8.15 23.27
N LEU A 146 19.62 -7.31 22.69
CA LEU A 146 20.00 -6.28 21.72
C LEU A 146 19.34 -4.95 22.10
N LYS A 147 20.12 -3.88 22.07
CA LYS A 147 19.63 -2.51 22.21
C LYS A 147 19.11 -1.98 20.86
N PRO A 148 18.22 -0.98 20.85
CA PRO A 148 17.81 -0.33 19.60
C PRO A 148 19.02 0.10 18.76
N GLY A 149 19.00 -0.27 17.48
CA GLY A 149 20.10 -0.02 16.55
C GLY A 149 21.13 -1.14 16.43
N GLU A 150 21.14 -2.11 17.35
CA GLU A 150 22.05 -3.26 17.29
C GLU A 150 21.48 -4.36 16.39
N SER A 151 22.39 -5.06 15.69
CA SER A 151 22.06 -6.20 14.86
C SER A 151 22.87 -7.42 15.25
N TRP A 152 22.23 -8.57 15.30
CA TRP A 152 22.88 -9.87 15.33
C TRP A 152 22.79 -10.52 13.94
N GLN A 153 23.90 -11.06 13.46
CA GLN A 153 23.98 -11.77 12.19
C GLN A 153 24.74 -13.09 12.40
N HIS A 154 24.27 -14.16 11.77
CA HIS A 154 24.90 -15.46 11.88
C HIS A 154 24.77 -16.25 10.59
N THR A 155 25.82 -16.99 10.25
CA THR A 155 25.87 -17.80 9.06
C THR A 155 25.95 -19.26 9.46
N LEU A 156 25.08 -20.08 8.88
CA LEU A 156 25.11 -21.54 8.99
C LEU A 156 25.41 -22.14 7.63
N PRO A 157 26.02 -23.34 7.56
CA PRO A 157 26.08 -24.10 6.33
C PRO A 157 24.67 -24.32 5.80
N GLU A 158 24.54 -24.29 4.48
CA GLU A 158 23.27 -24.60 3.85
C GLU A 158 22.82 -26.03 4.17
N ASN A 159 21.50 -26.22 4.31
CA ASN A 159 20.90 -27.53 4.46
C ASN A 159 19.95 -27.84 3.30
N ASP A 160 19.78 -29.12 2.99
CA ASP A 160 18.85 -29.59 1.96
C ASP A 160 17.37 -29.51 2.40
N ALA A 161 17.04 -28.76 3.46
CA ALA A 161 15.67 -28.66 3.93
C ALA A 161 14.81 -27.91 2.91
N ARG A 162 13.64 -28.48 2.60
CA ARG A 162 12.71 -27.92 1.63
C ARG A 162 12.20 -26.53 2.00
N ARG A 163 12.02 -26.26 3.30
CA ARG A 163 11.49 -24.99 3.79
C ARG A 163 11.90 -24.75 5.24
N LEU A 164 12.42 -23.56 5.50
CA LEU A 164 12.84 -23.12 6.82
C LEU A 164 11.82 -22.16 7.45
N THR A 165 11.87 -22.11 8.78
CA THR A 165 11.12 -21.15 9.59
C THR A 165 12.04 -20.63 10.68
N ILE A 166 12.18 -19.31 10.74
CA ILE A 166 12.86 -18.60 11.83
C ILE A 166 11.80 -17.96 12.73
N LYS A 167 11.98 -18.09 14.04
CA LYS A 167 11.09 -17.52 15.07
C LYS A 167 11.91 -16.75 16.09
N VAL A 168 11.39 -15.62 16.50
CA VAL A 168 11.90 -14.83 17.63
C VAL A 168 10.81 -14.77 18.68
N LYS A 169 11.18 -15.09 19.92
CA LYS A 169 10.26 -15.14 21.06
C LYS A 169 10.94 -14.62 22.32
N THR A 170 10.15 -14.24 23.31
CA THR A 170 10.67 -13.90 24.65
C THR A 170 11.18 -15.14 25.37
N ALA A 171 11.93 -14.93 26.47
CA ALA A 171 12.33 -16.02 27.38
C ALA A 171 11.13 -16.84 27.91
N ASP A 172 9.96 -16.20 28.06
CA ASP A 172 8.71 -16.84 28.48
C ASP A 172 7.93 -17.48 27.31
N ASN A 173 8.60 -17.71 26.18
CA ASN A 173 8.07 -18.38 24.99
C ASN A 173 6.90 -17.63 24.31
N GLN A 174 6.77 -16.31 24.50
CA GLN A 174 5.81 -15.48 23.78
C GLN A 174 6.36 -15.10 22.40
N PRO A 175 5.62 -15.32 21.30
CA PRO A 175 6.10 -15.00 19.96
C PRO A 175 6.24 -13.48 19.77
N LEU A 176 7.36 -13.03 19.21
CA LEU A 176 7.61 -11.63 18.86
C LEU A 176 7.49 -11.41 17.35
N LEU A 177 8.11 -12.28 16.55
CA LEU A 177 8.04 -12.25 15.10
C LEU A 177 8.49 -13.60 14.54
N ASP A 178 7.92 -14.02 13.42
CA ASP A 178 8.38 -15.19 12.68
C ASP A 178 8.39 -14.96 11.18
N TYR A 179 9.13 -15.80 10.49
CA TYR A 179 9.12 -15.87 9.04
C TYR A 179 9.32 -17.30 8.62
N GLN A 180 8.46 -17.74 7.71
CA GLN A 180 8.60 -18.99 7.00
C GLN A 180 8.96 -18.68 5.55
N GLU A 181 10.01 -19.33 5.03
CA GLU A 181 10.52 -19.07 3.69
C GLU A 181 9.39 -18.97 2.66
N HIS A 182 9.33 -17.84 1.95
CA HIS A 182 8.32 -17.63 0.92
C HIS A 182 8.63 -18.51 -0.30
N ILE A 183 7.62 -19.24 -0.78
CA ILE A 183 7.73 -20.03 -2.01
C ILE A 183 7.06 -19.21 -3.11
N THR A 184 7.86 -18.71 -4.05
CA THR A 184 7.38 -17.91 -5.17
C THR A 184 6.36 -18.68 -5.99
N GLN A 185 5.20 -18.06 -6.21
CA GLN A 185 4.16 -18.57 -7.09
C GLN A 185 3.95 -17.60 -8.25
N GLN A 186 3.74 -18.12 -9.46
CA GLN A 186 3.33 -17.28 -10.59
C GLN A 186 1.92 -16.74 -10.33
N THR A 187 1.79 -15.42 -10.41
CA THR A 187 0.50 -14.73 -10.35
C THR A 187 0.18 -14.23 -11.76
N PRO A 188 -1.06 -14.38 -12.26
CA PRO A 188 -1.44 -13.78 -13.53
C PRO A 188 -1.32 -12.25 -13.45
N LEU A 189 -1.05 -11.63 -14.60
CA LEU A 189 -1.11 -10.17 -14.70
C LEU A 189 -2.55 -9.71 -14.50
N PRO A 190 -2.77 -8.55 -13.83
CA PRO A 190 -4.10 -7.98 -13.74
C PRO A 190 -4.60 -7.55 -15.13
N GLU A 191 -5.91 -7.62 -15.33
CA GLU A 191 -6.55 -7.13 -16.55
C GLU A 191 -6.41 -5.60 -16.65
N PRO A 192 -6.15 -5.04 -17.84
CA PRO A 192 -6.13 -3.59 -18.03
C PRO A 192 -7.46 -2.94 -17.68
N ALA A 193 -7.41 -1.73 -17.13
CA ALA A 193 -8.61 -0.92 -16.91
C ALA A 193 -9.30 -0.59 -18.25
N CYS A 194 -10.62 -0.77 -18.30
CA CYS A 194 -11.44 -0.46 -19.47
C CYS A 194 -12.12 0.91 -19.27
N ALA A 195 -12.18 1.71 -20.34
CA ALA A 195 -12.94 2.95 -20.32
C ALA A 195 -14.44 2.65 -20.13
N PRO A 196 -15.19 3.49 -19.37
CA PRO A 196 -16.63 3.33 -19.26
C PRO A 196 -17.30 3.53 -20.62
N ALA A 197 -18.46 2.88 -20.81
CA ALA A 197 -19.31 3.07 -21.97
C ALA A 197 -19.77 4.53 -22.12
N MET A 198 -20.20 4.93 -23.32
CA MET A 198 -20.73 6.28 -23.53
C MET A 198 -22.08 6.43 -22.82
N PRO A 199 -22.43 7.64 -22.33
CA PRO A 199 -23.68 7.83 -21.58
C PRO A 199 -24.93 7.29 -22.29
N GLU A 200 -25.02 7.45 -23.61
CA GLU A 200 -26.19 7.04 -24.40
C GLU A 200 -26.43 5.52 -24.37
N GLU A 201 -25.36 4.74 -24.20
CA GLU A 201 -25.35 3.27 -24.17
C GLU A 201 -25.74 2.71 -22.79
N ILE A 202 -25.80 3.56 -21.77
CA ILE A 202 -26.10 3.15 -20.39
C ILE A 202 -27.57 3.48 -20.06
N HIS A 203 -28.24 2.49 -19.49
CA HIS A 203 -29.66 2.54 -19.14
C HIS A 203 -29.93 2.42 -17.65
N ASN A 204 -28.89 2.22 -16.84
CA ASN A 204 -28.97 2.14 -15.39
C ASN A 204 -28.56 3.48 -14.76
N GLY A 205 -29.45 4.09 -13.98
CA GLY A 205 -29.20 5.37 -13.31
C GLY A 205 -28.10 5.33 -12.24
N ASP A 206 -27.95 4.20 -11.53
CA ASP A 206 -26.87 4.02 -10.55
C ASP A 206 -25.50 3.97 -11.24
N GLU A 207 -25.41 3.21 -12.34
CA GLU A 207 -24.18 3.11 -13.11
C GLU A 207 -23.74 4.47 -13.67
N LEU A 208 -24.67 5.23 -14.25
CA LEU A 208 -24.42 6.60 -14.70
C LEU A 208 -23.92 7.51 -13.57
N TYR A 209 -24.54 7.42 -12.40
CA TYR A 209 -24.14 8.20 -11.23
C TYR A 209 -22.72 7.86 -10.78
N PHE A 210 -22.40 6.57 -10.62
CA PHE A 210 -21.08 6.13 -10.17
C PHE A 210 -19.98 6.44 -11.19
N ILE A 211 -20.25 6.29 -12.49
CA ILE A 211 -19.30 6.71 -13.53
C ILE A 211 -19.10 8.22 -13.47
N GLY A 212 -20.17 9.01 -13.38
CA GLY A 212 -20.05 10.46 -13.26
C GLY A 212 -19.20 10.86 -12.05
N GLN A 213 -19.45 10.27 -10.88
CA GLN A 213 -18.67 10.53 -9.66
C GLN A 213 -17.19 10.17 -9.83
N HIS A 214 -16.91 8.99 -10.39
CA HIS A 214 -15.54 8.58 -10.68
C HIS A 214 -14.83 9.57 -11.63
N LEU A 215 -15.50 9.98 -12.71
CA LEU A 215 -14.93 10.93 -13.69
C LEU A 215 -14.68 12.32 -13.08
N GLU A 216 -15.57 12.78 -12.21
CA GLU A 216 -15.45 14.05 -11.50
C GLU A 216 -14.25 14.01 -10.55
N GLN A 217 -14.19 13.02 -9.67
CA GLN A 217 -13.12 12.90 -8.67
C GLN A 217 -11.75 12.62 -9.31
N TYR A 218 -11.73 11.91 -10.43
CA TYR A 218 -10.49 11.63 -11.16
C TYR A 218 -10.04 12.78 -12.07
N ASN A 219 -10.86 13.83 -12.22
CA ASN A 219 -10.65 14.92 -13.17
C ASN A 219 -10.29 14.39 -14.58
N HIS A 220 -11.13 13.51 -15.09
CA HIS A 220 -10.81 12.71 -16.27
C HIS A 220 -10.59 13.56 -17.53
N ALA A 221 -9.48 13.36 -18.23
CA ALA A 221 -9.03 14.26 -19.31
C ALA A 221 -9.88 14.23 -20.60
N SER A 222 -10.67 13.17 -20.83
CA SER A 222 -11.38 12.96 -22.10
C SER A 222 -12.88 12.64 -21.98
N ARG A 223 -13.44 12.75 -20.76
CA ARG A 223 -14.85 12.44 -20.45
C ARG A 223 -15.34 13.42 -19.39
N TYR A 224 -16.58 13.89 -19.52
CA TYR A 224 -17.16 14.85 -18.59
C TYR A 224 -18.24 14.20 -17.73
N ALA A 225 -18.11 14.30 -16.41
CA ALA A 225 -19.08 13.78 -15.45
C ALA A 225 -20.51 14.27 -15.71
N ALA A 226 -20.65 15.55 -16.09
CA ALA A 226 -21.94 16.18 -16.37
C ALA A 226 -22.76 15.45 -17.46
N ASP A 227 -22.12 14.80 -18.43
CA ASP A 227 -22.83 14.09 -19.50
C ASP A 227 -23.53 12.84 -18.97
N TYR A 228 -22.88 12.13 -18.04
CA TYR A 228 -23.46 10.97 -17.36
C TYR A 228 -24.61 11.38 -16.43
N TYR A 229 -24.46 12.49 -15.68
CA TYR A 229 -25.53 13.00 -14.83
C TYR A 229 -26.75 13.47 -15.62
N ARG A 230 -26.55 14.18 -16.74
CA ARG A 230 -27.64 14.58 -17.64
C ARG A 230 -28.37 13.37 -18.20
N ARG A 231 -27.64 12.33 -18.58
CA ARG A 231 -28.24 11.08 -19.05
C ARG A 231 -29.08 10.41 -17.96
N ALA A 232 -28.59 10.36 -16.72
CA ALA A 232 -29.34 9.79 -15.61
C ALA A 232 -30.63 10.56 -15.34
N ILE A 233 -30.57 11.91 -15.35
CA ILE A 233 -31.73 12.79 -15.22
C ILE A 233 -32.71 12.62 -16.39
N ALA A 234 -32.24 12.31 -17.60
CA ALA A 234 -33.11 12.01 -18.73
C ALA A 234 -33.87 10.67 -18.55
N LEU A 235 -33.32 9.72 -17.78
CA LEU A 235 -33.99 8.46 -17.43
C LEU A 235 -34.95 8.63 -16.24
N ASP A 236 -34.52 9.35 -15.20
CA ASP A 236 -35.32 9.71 -14.03
C ASP A 236 -35.12 11.20 -13.71
N PRO A 237 -36.04 12.08 -14.15
CA PRO A 237 -35.95 13.53 -13.91
C PRO A 237 -35.86 13.94 -12.44
N GLN A 238 -36.26 13.06 -11.52
CA GLN A 238 -36.26 13.32 -10.08
C GLN A 238 -35.18 12.50 -9.34
N ASP A 239 -34.21 11.89 -10.04
CA ASP A 239 -33.12 11.21 -9.33
C ASP A 239 -32.35 12.23 -8.47
N TYR A 240 -32.40 12.01 -7.16
CA TYR A 240 -31.86 12.94 -6.16
C TYR A 240 -30.36 13.15 -6.33
N ARG A 241 -29.59 12.06 -6.49
CA ARG A 241 -28.13 12.10 -6.48
C ARG A 241 -27.58 12.80 -7.72
N ASN A 242 -28.13 12.47 -8.89
CA ASN A 242 -27.70 13.06 -10.16
C ASN A 242 -28.09 14.53 -10.27
N ASN A 243 -29.26 14.92 -9.76
CA ASN A 243 -29.63 16.34 -9.68
C ASN A 243 -28.71 17.11 -8.72
N VAL A 244 -28.39 16.57 -7.54
CA VAL A 244 -27.43 17.23 -6.63
C VAL A 244 -26.04 17.35 -7.28
N ALA A 245 -25.54 16.31 -7.93
CA ALA A 245 -24.23 16.31 -8.57
C ALA A 245 -24.17 17.31 -9.74
N LEU A 246 -25.11 17.25 -10.69
CA LEU A 246 -25.17 18.20 -11.81
C LEU A 246 -25.41 19.64 -11.34
N GLY A 247 -26.27 19.83 -10.34
CA GLY A 247 -26.54 21.15 -9.75
C GLY A 247 -25.30 21.75 -9.09
N THR A 248 -24.48 20.93 -8.43
CA THR A 248 -23.20 21.36 -7.84
C THR A 248 -22.19 21.78 -8.92
N LEU A 249 -22.05 21.00 -9.99
CA LEU A 249 -21.22 21.37 -11.14
C LEU A 249 -21.69 22.68 -11.79
N ALA A 250 -23.00 22.84 -11.98
CA ALA A 250 -23.59 24.05 -12.54
C ALA A 250 -23.31 25.28 -11.65
N PHE A 251 -23.50 25.14 -10.33
CA PHE A 251 -23.21 26.18 -9.35
C PHE A 251 -21.74 26.61 -9.39
N ASN A 252 -20.81 25.65 -9.41
CA ASN A 252 -19.37 25.92 -9.46
C ASN A 252 -18.95 26.63 -10.76
N CYS A 253 -19.69 26.40 -11.85
CA CYS A 253 -19.51 27.07 -13.15
C CYS A 253 -20.34 28.36 -13.29
N ALA A 254 -21.01 28.82 -12.24
CA ALA A 254 -21.91 29.98 -12.23
C ALA A 254 -23.13 29.89 -13.16
N ASP A 255 -23.55 28.68 -13.54
CA ASP A 255 -24.85 28.44 -14.19
C ASP A 255 -25.94 28.31 -13.11
N TRP A 256 -26.35 29.47 -12.58
CA TRP A 256 -27.33 29.57 -11.50
C TRP A 256 -28.71 29.01 -11.88
N GLY A 257 -29.08 29.11 -13.16
CA GLY A 257 -30.37 28.64 -13.65
C GLY A 257 -30.45 27.12 -13.62
N LEU A 258 -29.44 26.43 -14.14
CA LEU A 258 -29.37 24.97 -14.08
C LEU A 258 -29.21 24.49 -12.64
N ALA A 259 -28.39 25.16 -11.82
CA ALA A 259 -28.22 24.82 -10.42
C ALA A 259 -29.55 24.86 -9.64
N GLU A 260 -30.33 25.93 -9.81
CA GLU A 260 -31.65 26.06 -9.17
C GLU A 260 -32.62 24.97 -9.66
N GLN A 261 -32.68 24.73 -10.98
CA GLN A 261 -33.54 23.70 -11.56
C GLN A 261 -33.25 22.32 -10.95
N CYS A 262 -31.98 21.93 -10.92
CA CYS A 262 -31.54 20.67 -10.34
C CYS A 262 -31.85 20.58 -8.83
N ALA A 263 -31.58 21.63 -8.06
CA ALA A 263 -31.88 21.65 -6.63
C ALA A 263 -33.39 21.47 -6.35
N ARG A 264 -34.25 22.13 -7.14
CA ARG A 264 -35.71 21.96 -7.05
C ARG A 264 -36.15 20.54 -7.39
N ALA A 265 -35.59 19.94 -8.44
CA ALA A 265 -35.91 18.57 -8.84
C ALA A 265 -35.48 17.54 -7.78
N ALA A 266 -34.30 17.70 -7.18
CA ALA A 266 -33.83 16.85 -6.09
C ALA A 266 -34.78 16.92 -4.87
N LEU A 267 -35.23 18.12 -4.49
CA LEU A 267 -36.17 18.30 -3.37
C LEU A 267 -37.50 17.57 -3.58
N LEU A 268 -38.00 17.46 -4.81
CA LEU A 268 -39.24 16.73 -5.09
C LEU A 268 -39.14 15.25 -4.72
N ARG A 269 -37.96 14.64 -4.85
CA ARG A 269 -37.72 13.24 -4.44
C ARG A 269 -37.52 13.11 -2.93
N ALA A 270 -36.85 14.07 -2.29
CA ALA A 270 -36.50 14.00 -0.88
C ALA A 270 -37.69 14.09 0.09
N ILE A 271 -38.85 14.54 -0.38
CA ILE A 271 -40.08 14.73 0.41
C ILE A 271 -41.08 13.58 0.30
N VAL A 272 -40.74 12.50 -0.42
CA VAL A 272 -41.56 11.28 -0.59
C VAL A 272 -40.98 10.18 0.27
#